data_AF-A0A356QBW1-F1
#
_entry.id   AF-A0A356QBW1-F1
#
_cell.length_a   1.000
_cell.length_b   1.000
_cell.length_c   1.000
_cell.angle_alpha   90.00
_cell.angle_beta   90.00
_cell.angle_gamma   90.00
#
_symmetry.space_group_name_H-M   'P 1'
#
loop_
_entity.id
_entity.type
_entity.pdbx_description
1 polymer ?
#
loop_
_entity_poly.entity_id
_entity_poly.type
_entity_poly.pdbx_seq_one_letter_code
_entity_poly.pdbx_strand_id
1 'polypeptide(L)'
;MRSTLKTPLLLMTLLPVALPALAAEITVACGDGGAADFCPALAQRWAEANGHQVNIVTTPASPTEKLSLYQQLLGSQSQDVDVLMVDIVWPGLLAEQLVDLHDYLPEGAAEGFIPSLMENNTVQGKLVALPWFTDAGLLYYRHDLLEQYGADVPQTWQALTDTARRIQNAEREAGNERMHGFVFQGRAYEGLTTNALEWVASYGGGTFVDAEGQVTVNNPQAVEALALAASWVGDISPEGVRNYMEEQARG
;
A
#
# COMPACT_ATOMS: atom_id res chain seq x y z
N MET A 1 -27.81 -64.31 62.78
CA MET A 1 -28.19 -62.92 62.43
C MET A 1 -27.40 -62.51 61.19
N ARG A 2 -28.06 -62.47 60.01
CA ARG A 2 -27.48 -61.94 58.77
C ARG A 2 -27.85 -60.45 58.70
N SER A 3 -26.86 -59.56 58.66
CA SER A 3 -27.05 -58.13 58.44
C SER A 3 -26.55 -57.78 57.04
N THR A 4 -27.47 -57.34 56.18
CA THR A 4 -27.23 -56.81 54.84
C THR A 4 -27.00 -55.31 54.94
N LEU A 5 -25.79 -54.81 54.68
CA LEU A 5 -25.56 -53.40 54.36
C LEU A 5 -25.47 -53.24 52.83
N LYS A 6 -26.36 -52.41 52.29
CA LYS A 6 -26.34 -51.93 50.90
C LYS A 6 -25.53 -50.63 50.88
N THR A 7 -24.47 -50.57 50.08
CA THR A 7 -23.72 -49.35 49.80
C THR A 7 -24.33 -48.69 48.55
N PRO A 8 -24.72 -47.40 48.58
CA PRO A 8 -25.20 -46.73 47.37
C PRO A 8 -24.00 -46.27 46.53
N LEU A 9 -24.03 -46.61 45.24
CA LEU A 9 -23.09 -46.11 44.25
C LEU A 9 -23.57 -44.72 43.81
N LEU A 10 -22.84 -43.66 44.16
CA LEU A 10 -23.11 -42.31 43.68
C LEU A 10 -22.53 -42.18 42.26
N LEU A 11 -23.40 -42.04 41.26
CA LEU A 11 -23.02 -41.76 39.89
C LEU A 11 -22.70 -40.25 39.78
N MET A 12 -21.42 -39.89 39.71
CA MET A 12 -21.01 -38.51 39.37
C MET A 12 -21.13 -38.31 37.86
N THR A 13 -22.17 -37.59 37.45
CA THR A 13 -22.31 -37.05 36.09
C THR A 13 -21.32 -35.89 35.92
N LEU A 14 -20.23 -36.12 35.18
CA LEU A 14 -19.40 -35.05 34.65
C LEU A 14 -20.21 -34.27 33.60
N LEU A 15 -20.68 -33.07 33.96
CA LEU A 15 -21.13 -32.11 32.95
C LEU A 15 -19.90 -31.58 32.19
N PRO A 16 -19.96 -31.52 30.84
CA PRO A 16 -18.91 -30.86 30.07
C PRO A 16 -18.95 -29.37 30.40
N VAL A 17 -17.84 -28.85 30.94
CA VAL A 17 -17.62 -27.41 31.06
C VAL A 17 -17.34 -26.90 29.65
N ALA A 18 -18.33 -26.31 29.00
CA ALA A 18 -18.10 -25.50 27.82
C ALA A 18 -17.34 -24.25 28.27
N LEU A 19 -16.06 -24.16 27.92
CA LEU A 19 -15.33 -22.91 28.02
C LEU A 19 -16.05 -21.90 27.10
N PRO A 20 -16.51 -20.74 27.62
CA PRO A 20 -17.01 -19.70 26.74
C PRO A 20 -15.88 -19.31 25.79
N ALA A 21 -16.15 -19.30 24.48
CA ALA A 21 -15.25 -18.66 23.54
C ALA A 21 -15.10 -17.20 23.98
N LEU A 22 -13.95 -16.85 24.54
CA LEU A 22 -13.69 -15.48 24.97
C LEU A 22 -13.63 -14.62 23.70
N ALA A 23 -14.49 -13.60 23.65
CA ALA A 23 -14.41 -12.58 22.62
C ALA A 23 -13.05 -11.89 22.73
N ALA A 24 -12.16 -12.12 21.76
CA ALA A 24 -10.91 -11.39 21.65
C ALA A 24 -11.18 -9.92 21.26
N GLU A 25 -10.32 -9.03 21.73
CA GLU A 25 -10.24 -7.62 21.32
C GLU A 25 -9.00 -7.48 20.44
N ILE A 26 -9.19 -7.07 19.18
CA ILE A 26 -8.15 -7.03 18.15
C ILE A 26 -7.96 -5.60 17.68
N THR A 27 -6.74 -5.08 17.74
CA THR A 27 -6.41 -3.73 17.29
C THR A 27 -5.84 -3.77 15.88
N VAL A 28 -6.54 -3.10 14.95
CA VAL A 28 -6.20 -3.06 13.52
C VAL A 28 -5.74 -1.66 13.15
N ALA A 29 -4.51 -1.55 12.65
CA ALA A 29 -3.98 -0.32 12.10
C ALA A 29 -4.49 -0.14 10.65
N CYS A 30 -5.42 0.79 10.48
CA CYS A 30 -5.96 1.14 9.18
C CYS A 30 -5.23 2.37 8.60
N GLY A 31 -4.97 2.32 7.30
CA GLY A 31 -4.48 3.47 6.51
C GLY A 31 -5.57 4.52 6.31
N ASP A 32 -5.17 5.62 5.68
CA ASP A 32 -6.06 6.67 5.18
C ASP A 32 -6.03 6.65 3.65
N GLY A 33 -7.19 6.84 3.00
CA GLY A 33 -7.34 6.99 1.56
C GLY A 33 -7.49 5.70 0.76
N GLY A 34 -8.34 5.77 -0.29
CA GLY A 34 -8.45 4.72 -1.31
C GLY A 34 -9.04 3.43 -0.78
N ALA A 35 -8.42 2.29 -1.11
CA ALA A 35 -8.89 0.98 -0.62
C ALA A 35 -8.80 0.85 0.91
N ALA A 36 -7.92 1.62 1.57
CA ALA A 36 -7.79 1.62 3.02
C ALA A 36 -9.02 2.18 3.73
N ASP A 37 -9.85 2.99 3.07
CA ASP A 37 -11.11 3.53 3.62
C ASP A 37 -12.10 2.42 3.97
N PHE A 38 -11.96 1.24 3.35
CA PHE A 38 -12.77 0.07 3.66
C PHE A 38 -12.25 -0.71 4.87
N CYS A 39 -11.01 -0.50 5.32
CA CYS A 39 -10.39 -1.22 6.45
C CYS A 39 -11.28 -1.21 7.71
N PRO A 40 -11.73 -0.03 8.22
CA PRO A 40 -12.48 0.00 9.47
C PRO A 40 -13.83 -0.73 9.33
N ALA A 41 -14.51 -0.54 8.20
CA ALA A 41 -15.80 -1.16 7.93
C ALA A 41 -15.70 -2.68 7.78
N LEU A 42 -14.67 -3.18 7.10
CA LEU A 42 -14.45 -4.62 6.91
C LEU A 42 -14.01 -5.30 8.21
N ALA A 43 -13.11 -4.67 8.98
CA ALA A 43 -12.70 -5.17 10.29
C ALA A 43 -13.90 -5.26 11.25
N GLN A 44 -14.75 -4.23 11.29
CA GLN A 44 -15.95 -4.22 12.12
C GLN A 44 -16.93 -5.33 11.71
N ARG A 45 -17.18 -5.49 10.41
CA ARG A 45 -18.05 -6.57 9.89
C ARG A 45 -17.51 -7.96 10.23
N TRP A 46 -16.21 -8.16 10.15
CA TRP A 46 -15.57 -9.42 10.56
C TRP A 46 -15.76 -9.66 12.06
N ALA A 47 -15.56 -8.64 12.90
CA ALA A 47 -15.69 -8.75 14.34
C ALA A 47 -17.11 -9.15 14.75
N GLU A 48 -18.12 -8.48 14.19
CA GLU A 48 -19.54 -8.78 14.42
C GLU A 48 -19.92 -10.19 13.98
N ALA A 49 -19.43 -10.63 12.82
CA ALA A 49 -19.73 -11.96 12.30
C ALA A 49 -19.10 -13.11 13.12
N ASN A 50 -18.00 -12.83 13.82
CA ASN A 50 -17.22 -13.85 14.53
C ASN A 50 -17.28 -13.72 16.08
N GLY A 51 -18.01 -12.75 16.60
CA GLY A 51 -18.14 -12.54 18.06
C GLY A 51 -16.88 -11.97 18.71
N HIS A 52 -16.17 -11.11 17.99
CA HIS A 52 -14.97 -10.39 18.46
C HIS A 52 -15.23 -8.90 18.56
N GLN A 53 -14.30 -8.18 19.19
CA GLN A 53 -14.26 -6.72 19.20
C GLN A 53 -13.03 -6.26 18.41
N VAL A 54 -13.16 -5.14 17.70
CA VAL A 54 -12.05 -4.51 17.00
C VAL A 54 -11.85 -3.07 17.44
N ASN A 55 -10.61 -2.72 17.71
CA ASN A 55 -10.18 -1.34 17.86
C ASN A 55 -9.49 -0.90 16.58
N ILE A 56 -9.90 0.26 16.05
CA ILE A 56 -9.28 0.80 14.84
C ILE A 56 -8.32 1.91 15.23
N VAL A 57 -7.08 1.77 14.78
CA VAL A 57 -6.05 2.81 14.93
C VAL A 57 -5.77 3.41 13.56
N THR A 58 -5.90 4.73 13.45
CA THR A 58 -5.53 5.46 12.24
C THR A 58 -4.02 5.64 12.17
N THR A 59 -3.45 5.41 10.99
CA THR A 59 -2.02 5.59 10.71
C THR A 59 -1.75 6.85 9.88
N PRO A 60 -0.52 7.38 9.87
CA PRO A 60 -0.15 8.50 9.00
C PRO A 60 -0.42 8.18 7.51
N ALA A 61 -0.85 9.20 6.75
CA ALA A 61 -1.06 9.05 5.31
C ALA A 61 0.25 8.79 4.55
N SER A 62 1.34 9.47 4.94
CA SER A 62 2.67 9.27 4.36
C SER A 62 3.20 7.86 4.65
N PRO A 63 3.53 7.04 3.63
CA PRO A 63 4.15 5.74 3.84
C PRO A 63 5.44 5.83 4.66
N THR A 64 6.25 6.88 4.46
CA THR A 64 7.49 7.10 5.20
C THR A 64 7.26 7.32 6.70
N GLU A 65 6.25 8.11 7.06
CA GLU A 65 5.90 8.36 8.46
C GLU A 65 5.27 7.11 9.10
N LYS A 66 4.45 6.39 8.33
CA LYS A 66 3.82 5.12 8.75
C LYS A 66 4.86 4.03 9.03
N LEU A 67 5.85 3.86 8.14
CA LEU A 67 6.96 2.93 8.38
C LEU A 67 7.72 3.27 9.66
N SER A 68 8.01 4.55 9.90
CA SER A 68 8.71 5.00 11.11
C SER A 68 7.93 4.66 12.39
N LEU A 69 6.60 4.85 12.37
CA LEU A 69 5.71 4.44 13.46
C LEU A 69 5.76 2.92 13.68
N TYR A 70 5.66 2.13 12.61
CA TYR A 70 5.69 0.68 12.70
C TYR A 70 7.02 0.15 13.22
N GLN A 71 8.16 0.71 12.78
CA GLN A 71 9.48 0.36 13.31
C GLN A 71 9.58 0.66 14.83
N GLN A 72 9.00 1.75 15.31
CA GLN A 72 8.97 2.06 16.74
C GLN A 72 8.10 1.07 17.53
N LEU A 73 6.90 0.76 17.04
CA LEU A 73 5.98 -0.18 17.68
C LEU A 73 6.59 -1.59 17.74
N LEU A 74 7.06 -2.09 16.60
CA LEU A 74 7.64 -3.42 16.48
C LEU A 74 8.98 -3.55 17.22
N GLY A 75 9.84 -2.52 17.14
CA GLY A 75 11.12 -2.48 17.84
C GLY A 75 11.00 -2.43 19.36
N SER A 76 9.90 -1.87 19.88
CA SER A 76 9.58 -1.91 21.32
C SER A 76 8.80 -3.15 21.75
N GLN A 77 8.48 -4.06 20.81
CA GLN A 77 7.62 -5.22 21.03
C GLN A 77 6.26 -4.84 21.62
N SER A 78 5.74 -3.67 21.23
CA SER A 78 4.42 -3.19 21.66
C SER A 78 3.34 -4.22 21.33
N GLN A 79 2.38 -4.35 22.25
CA GLN A 79 1.18 -5.16 22.08
C GLN A 79 -0.03 -4.30 21.71
N ASP A 80 0.19 -3.03 21.33
CA ASP A 80 -0.88 -2.06 21.09
C ASP A 80 -1.54 -2.22 19.72
N VAL A 81 -0.95 -3.02 18.81
CA VAL A 81 -1.49 -3.29 17.48
C VAL A 81 -1.27 -4.76 17.11
N ASP A 82 -2.33 -5.42 16.65
CA ASP A 82 -2.33 -6.84 16.27
C ASP A 82 -2.21 -7.04 14.75
N VAL A 83 -2.87 -6.18 13.97
CA VAL A 83 -2.91 -6.27 12.50
C VAL A 83 -2.40 -4.97 11.88
N LEU A 84 -1.40 -5.09 11.03
CA LEU A 84 -0.75 -3.98 10.33
C LEU A 84 -1.08 -4.00 8.84
N MET A 85 -1.34 -2.82 8.28
CA MET A 85 -1.40 -2.63 6.84
C MET A 85 0.02 -2.35 6.32
N VAL A 86 0.66 -3.38 5.76
CA VAL A 86 2.06 -3.36 5.34
C VAL A 86 2.16 -2.98 3.86
N ASP A 87 2.96 -1.95 3.55
CA ASP A 87 3.29 -1.55 2.17
C ASP A 87 4.09 -2.65 1.46
N ILE A 88 3.93 -2.78 0.14
CA ILE A 88 4.58 -3.81 -0.68
C ILE A 88 6.11 -3.81 -0.55
N VAL A 89 6.75 -2.66 -0.26
CA VAL A 89 8.22 -2.58 -0.10
C VAL A 89 8.73 -2.87 1.32
N TRP A 90 7.83 -3.10 2.29
CA TRP A 90 8.20 -3.32 3.70
C TRP A 90 8.39 -4.77 4.17
N PRO A 91 7.92 -5.85 3.50
CA PRO A 91 8.11 -7.21 3.98
C PRO A 91 9.58 -7.49 4.33
N GLY A 92 10.51 -7.14 3.45
CA GLY A 92 11.95 -7.36 3.68
C GLY A 92 12.51 -6.61 4.89
N LEU A 93 11.91 -5.48 5.28
CA LEU A 93 12.34 -4.65 6.40
C LEU A 93 11.74 -5.11 7.74
N LEU A 94 10.52 -5.66 7.71
CA LEU A 94 9.74 -5.96 8.92
C LEU A 94 9.64 -7.47 9.21
N ALA A 95 10.17 -8.32 8.34
CA ALA A 95 10.00 -9.78 8.42
C ALA A 95 10.44 -10.41 9.76
N GLU A 96 11.44 -9.84 10.44
CA GLU A 96 11.90 -10.36 11.72
C GLU A 96 10.89 -10.15 12.86
N GLN A 97 10.00 -9.17 12.73
CA GLN A 97 9.00 -8.83 13.76
C GLN A 97 7.58 -9.28 13.40
N LEU A 98 7.37 -9.82 12.20
CA LEU A 98 6.07 -10.29 11.73
C LEU A 98 5.95 -11.82 11.85
N VAL A 99 4.71 -12.28 12.06
CA VAL A 99 4.39 -13.71 12.16
C VAL A 99 4.48 -14.38 10.78
N ASP A 100 4.92 -15.64 10.76
CA ASP A 100 4.85 -16.47 9.55
C ASP A 100 3.42 -16.99 9.37
N LEU A 101 2.74 -16.51 8.33
CA LEU A 101 1.34 -16.80 8.07
C LEU A 101 1.13 -18.19 7.46
N HIS A 102 2.16 -18.87 6.97
CA HIS A 102 2.02 -20.25 6.45
C HIS A 102 1.37 -21.19 7.45
N ASP A 103 1.67 -21.04 8.74
CA ASP A 103 1.16 -21.90 9.81
C ASP A 103 -0.35 -21.72 10.06
N TYR A 104 -0.95 -20.66 9.52
CA TYR A 104 -2.33 -20.26 9.79
C TYR A 104 -3.23 -20.31 8.55
N LEU A 105 -2.65 -20.50 7.36
CA LEU A 105 -3.39 -20.51 6.12
C LEU A 105 -3.94 -21.92 5.80
N PRO A 106 -5.20 -22.04 5.35
CA PRO A 106 -5.71 -23.30 4.85
C PRO A 106 -4.96 -23.73 3.58
N GLU A 107 -4.95 -25.03 3.30
CA GLU A 107 -4.41 -25.56 2.04
C GLU A 107 -5.10 -24.89 0.84
N GLY A 108 -4.30 -24.47 -0.15
CA GLY A 108 -4.80 -23.76 -1.34
C GLY A 108 -5.09 -22.27 -1.13
N ALA A 109 -4.89 -21.69 0.07
CA ALA A 109 -5.14 -20.27 0.30
C ALA A 109 -4.36 -19.33 -0.66
N ALA A 110 -3.18 -19.76 -1.10
CA ALA A 110 -2.34 -18.99 -2.03
C ALA A 110 -2.90 -18.93 -3.47
N GLU A 111 -3.76 -19.86 -3.87
CA GLU A 111 -4.22 -20.00 -5.28
C GLU A 111 -5.08 -18.81 -5.75
N GLY A 112 -5.71 -18.09 -4.82
CA GLY A 112 -6.51 -16.90 -5.12
C GLY A 112 -5.69 -15.62 -5.32
N PHE A 113 -4.39 -15.64 -5.06
CA PHE A 113 -3.53 -14.46 -5.08
C PHE A 113 -2.64 -14.38 -6.32
N ILE A 114 -2.20 -13.17 -6.65
CA ILE A 114 -1.21 -12.94 -7.70
C ILE A 114 0.13 -13.51 -7.23
N PRO A 115 0.75 -14.47 -7.96
CA PRO A 115 1.94 -15.18 -7.48
C PRO A 115 3.11 -14.28 -7.11
N SER A 116 3.36 -13.21 -7.88
CA SER A 116 4.46 -12.28 -7.60
C SER A 116 4.26 -11.49 -6.30
N LEU A 117 3.01 -11.23 -5.89
CA LEU A 117 2.73 -10.56 -4.62
C LEU A 117 2.94 -11.51 -3.43
N MET A 118 2.59 -12.79 -3.60
CA MET A 118 2.89 -13.82 -2.59
C MET A 118 4.40 -14.01 -2.44
N GLU A 119 5.14 -14.03 -3.54
CA GLU A 119 6.61 -14.10 -3.54
C GLU A 119 7.23 -12.88 -2.84
N ASN A 120 6.79 -11.67 -3.19
CA ASN A 120 7.25 -10.43 -2.54
C ASN A 120 7.03 -10.45 -1.02
N ASN A 121 5.89 -10.98 -0.58
CA ASN A 121 5.54 -11.06 0.84
C ASN A 121 6.20 -12.26 1.54
N THR A 122 6.96 -13.10 0.81
CA THR A 122 7.69 -14.23 1.37
C THR A 122 9.17 -13.89 1.54
N VAL A 123 9.59 -13.66 2.77
CA VAL A 123 10.96 -13.24 3.09
C VAL A 123 11.66 -14.35 3.85
N GLN A 124 12.79 -14.83 3.31
CA GLN A 124 13.57 -15.93 3.89
C GLN A 124 12.71 -17.18 4.19
N GLY A 125 11.73 -17.46 3.32
CA GLY A 125 10.80 -18.59 3.45
C GLY A 125 9.59 -18.35 4.35
N LYS A 126 9.49 -17.20 5.03
CA LYS A 126 8.35 -16.82 5.88
C LYS A 126 7.37 -15.95 5.10
N LEU A 127 6.09 -16.29 5.11
CA LEU A 127 5.05 -15.42 4.52
C LEU A 127 4.62 -14.41 5.58
N VAL A 128 5.15 -13.18 5.48
CA VAL A 128 5.00 -12.17 6.55
C VAL A 128 3.82 -11.22 6.35
N ALA A 129 3.16 -11.28 5.19
CA ALA A 129 1.97 -10.49 4.88
C ALA A 129 1.10 -11.18 3.82
N LEU A 130 -0.21 -10.93 3.82
CA LEU A 130 -1.11 -11.33 2.75
C LEU A 130 -1.39 -10.15 1.81
N PRO A 131 -1.44 -10.36 0.49
CA PRO A 131 -1.88 -9.32 -0.44
C PRO A 131 -3.33 -8.92 -0.12
N TRP A 132 -3.61 -7.62 -0.04
CA TRP A 132 -4.97 -7.12 0.18
C TRP A 132 -5.52 -6.44 -1.08
N PHE A 133 -4.77 -5.49 -1.62
CA PHE A 133 -4.99 -4.87 -2.92
C PHE A 133 -3.63 -4.55 -3.54
N THR A 134 -3.63 -4.17 -4.81
CA THR A 134 -2.42 -3.78 -5.55
C THR A 134 -2.77 -2.63 -6.47
N ASP A 135 -1.77 -1.80 -6.77
CA ASP A 135 -1.88 -0.63 -7.62
C ASP A 135 -0.69 -0.57 -8.58
N ALA A 136 -0.82 0.24 -9.61
CA ALA A 136 0.26 0.55 -10.56
C ALA A 136 0.18 2.02 -10.97
N GLY A 137 1.32 2.60 -11.35
CA GLY A 137 1.37 3.92 -11.96
C GLY A 137 0.58 3.97 -13.27
N LEU A 138 -0.29 4.95 -13.41
CA LEU A 138 -1.14 5.16 -14.58
C LEU A 138 -1.12 6.63 -15.00
N LEU A 139 -1.22 6.87 -16.30
CA LEU A 139 -1.41 8.21 -16.85
C LEU A 139 -2.90 8.53 -16.94
N TYR A 140 -3.36 9.46 -16.11
CA TYR A 140 -4.67 10.07 -16.25
C TYR A 140 -4.58 11.27 -17.20
N TYR A 141 -5.54 11.39 -18.12
CA TYR A 141 -5.59 12.49 -19.08
C TYR A 141 -7.01 13.00 -19.32
N ARG A 142 -7.12 14.29 -19.67
CA ARG A 142 -8.38 14.94 -20.04
C ARG A 142 -8.70 14.67 -21.50
N HIS A 143 -9.44 13.58 -21.76
CA HIS A 143 -9.85 13.17 -23.10
C HIS A 143 -10.54 14.29 -23.88
N ASP A 144 -11.41 15.06 -23.23
CA ASP A 144 -12.11 16.20 -23.82
C ASP A 144 -11.16 17.31 -24.28
N LEU A 145 -10.08 17.59 -23.54
CA LEU A 145 -9.07 18.55 -23.98
C LEU A 145 -8.22 17.99 -25.13
N LEU A 146 -7.86 16.71 -25.09
CA LEU A 146 -7.17 16.09 -26.22
C LEU A 146 -8.00 16.19 -27.50
N GLU A 147 -9.30 15.89 -27.43
CA GLU A 147 -10.23 15.98 -28.56
C GLU A 147 -10.41 17.45 -29.04
N GLN A 148 -10.67 18.38 -28.12
CA GLN A 148 -10.84 19.81 -28.42
C GLN A 148 -9.63 20.39 -29.17
N TYR A 149 -8.43 19.96 -28.80
CA TYR A 149 -7.19 20.44 -29.40
C TYR A 149 -6.63 19.52 -30.49
N GLY A 150 -7.35 18.45 -30.87
CA GLY A 150 -6.92 17.49 -31.89
C GLY A 150 -5.56 16.84 -31.59
N ALA A 151 -5.33 16.46 -30.33
CA ALA A 151 -4.15 15.71 -29.89
C ALA A 151 -4.50 14.23 -29.64
N ASP A 152 -3.53 13.37 -29.93
CA ASP A 152 -3.57 11.96 -29.53
C ASP A 152 -3.12 11.77 -28.07
N VAL A 153 -3.43 10.60 -27.50
CA VAL A 153 -2.90 10.20 -26.19
C VAL A 153 -1.38 10.03 -26.31
N PRO A 154 -0.57 10.76 -25.52
CA PRO A 154 0.88 10.74 -25.67
C PRO A 154 1.45 9.36 -25.35
N GLN A 155 2.32 8.87 -26.23
CA GLN A 155 2.98 7.56 -26.10
C GLN A 155 4.42 7.66 -25.57
N THR A 156 4.93 8.89 -25.39
CA THR A 156 6.26 9.17 -24.86
C THR A 156 6.22 10.37 -23.92
N TRP A 157 7.18 10.48 -23.00
CA TRP A 157 7.29 11.62 -22.10
C TRP A 157 7.52 12.94 -22.83
N GLN A 158 8.24 12.92 -23.95
CA GLN A 158 8.41 14.10 -24.80
C GLN A 158 7.07 14.52 -25.43
N ALA A 159 6.31 13.56 -25.99
CA ALA A 159 4.99 13.84 -26.55
C ALA A 159 4.00 14.34 -25.49
N LEU A 160 4.06 13.80 -24.27
CA LEU A 160 3.30 14.29 -23.11
C LEU A 160 3.68 15.74 -22.84
N THR A 161 4.97 16.05 -22.74
CA THR A 161 5.48 17.39 -22.44
C THR A 161 5.00 18.42 -23.46
N ASP A 162 5.13 18.10 -24.75
CA ASP A 162 4.77 19.02 -25.83
C ASP A 162 3.25 19.21 -25.92
N THR A 163 2.48 18.12 -25.76
CA THR A 163 1.02 18.15 -25.77
C THR A 163 0.47 18.94 -24.59
N ALA A 164 0.98 18.66 -23.38
CA ALA A 164 0.62 19.35 -22.14
C ALA A 164 0.91 20.85 -22.24
N ARG A 165 2.08 21.24 -22.74
CA ARG A 165 2.47 22.64 -22.96
C ARG A 165 1.51 23.35 -23.92
N ARG A 166 1.21 22.71 -25.06
CA ARG A 166 0.32 23.28 -26.08
C ARG A 166 -1.09 23.53 -25.53
N ILE A 167 -1.67 22.52 -24.87
CA ILE A 167 -3.02 22.62 -24.30
C ILE A 167 -3.05 23.62 -23.14
N GLN A 168 -2.08 23.55 -22.23
CA GLN A 168 -1.95 24.50 -21.12
C GLN A 168 -1.96 25.96 -21.61
N ASN A 169 -1.15 26.28 -22.62
CA ASN A 169 -1.06 27.64 -23.13
C ASN A 169 -2.38 28.08 -23.79
N ALA A 170 -2.99 27.22 -24.60
CA ALA A 170 -4.25 27.55 -25.26
C ALA A 170 -5.42 27.74 -24.26
N GLU A 171 -5.47 26.92 -23.21
CA GLU A 171 -6.46 27.05 -22.14
C GLU A 171 -6.26 28.34 -21.33
N ARG A 172 -5.00 28.71 -21.05
CA ARG A 172 -4.68 29.99 -20.38
C ARG A 172 -5.06 31.19 -21.24
N GLU A 173 -4.78 31.16 -22.54
CA GLU A 173 -5.21 32.19 -23.50
C GLU A 173 -6.75 32.30 -23.57
N ALA A 174 -7.47 31.19 -23.40
CA ALA A 174 -8.93 31.15 -23.32
C ALA A 174 -9.49 31.60 -21.95
N GLY A 175 -8.64 32.02 -21.01
CA GLY A 175 -9.02 32.56 -19.70
C GLY A 175 -8.92 31.59 -18.53
N ASN A 176 -8.49 30.34 -18.75
CA ASN A 176 -8.21 29.39 -17.68
C ASN A 176 -6.77 29.55 -17.16
N GLU A 177 -6.48 30.69 -16.55
CA GLU A 177 -5.12 31.08 -16.11
C GLU A 177 -4.46 30.06 -15.15
N ARG A 178 -5.27 29.25 -14.45
CA ARG A 178 -4.81 28.26 -13.47
C ARG A 178 -4.59 26.86 -14.06
N MET A 179 -4.76 26.68 -15.36
CA MET A 179 -4.51 25.39 -16.02
C MET A 179 -3.03 24.99 -15.86
N HIS A 180 -2.80 23.74 -15.49
CA HIS A 180 -1.50 23.09 -15.50
C HIS A 180 -1.56 21.85 -16.39
N GLY A 181 -0.54 21.67 -17.23
CA GLY A 181 -0.50 20.60 -18.23
C GLY A 181 -0.22 19.22 -17.62
N PHE A 182 0.50 19.16 -16.51
CA PHE A 182 0.82 17.90 -15.83
C PHE A 182 1.06 18.11 -14.32
N VAL A 183 0.58 17.17 -13.50
CA VAL A 183 0.84 17.10 -12.06
C VAL A 183 1.24 15.68 -11.68
N PHE A 184 2.10 15.55 -10.67
CA PHE A 184 2.63 14.29 -10.16
C PHE A 184 2.98 14.42 -8.68
N GLN A 185 3.34 13.33 -8.01
CA GLN A 185 3.74 13.35 -6.60
C GLN A 185 5.21 13.80 -6.47
N GLY A 186 5.42 15.11 -6.34
CA GLY A 186 6.75 15.73 -6.31
C GLY A 186 7.35 15.95 -4.93
N ARG A 187 6.64 15.63 -3.84
CA ARG A 187 7.13 15.78 -2.46
C ARG A 187 8.31 14.85 -2.18
N ALA A 188 9.22 15.25 -1.28
CA ALA A 188 10.29 14.36 -0.81
C ALA A 188 9.74 13.29 0.17
N TYR A 189 9.19 12.21 -0.38
CA TYR A 189 8.67 11.03 0.32
C TYR A 189 8.73 9.79 -0.61
N GLU A 190 8.19 8.66 -0.16
CA GLU A 190 8.18 7.39 -0.91
C GLU A 190 7.60 7.54 -2.34
N GLY A 191 6.47 8.22 -2.52
CA GLY A 191 5.84 8.33 -3.85
C GLY A 191 6.62 9.14 -4.90
N LEU A 192 7.64 9.92 -4.50
CA LEU A 192 8.58 10.48 -5.49
C LEU A 192 9.58 9.43 -5.99
N THR A 193 9.89 8.43 -5.15
CA THR A 193 10.75 7.30 -5.54
C THR A 193 10.04 6.43 -6.58
N THR A 194 8.72 6.21 -6.44
CA THR A 194 7.93 5.46 -7.42
C THR A 194 7.89 6.18 -8.77
N ASN A 195 7.57 7.47 -8.78
CA ASN A 195 7.63 8.30 -9.99
C ASN A 195 9.01 8.26 -10.66
N ALA A 196 10.09 8.42 -9.88
CA ALA A 196 11.44 8.37 -10.40
C ALA A 196 11.80 7.01 -10.99
N LEU A 197 11.36 5.91 -10.36
CA LEU A 197 11.55 4.55 -10.88
C LEU A 197 10.85 4.37 -12.22
N GLU A 198 9.60 4.84 -12.35
CA GLU A 198 8.83 4.78 -13.59
C GLU A 198 9.52 5.55 -14.72
N TRP A 199 9.97 6.77 -14.46
CA TRP A 199 10.69 7.58 -15.43
C TRP A 199 11.99 6.90 -15.86
N VAL A 200 12.85 6.50 -14.93
CA VAL A 200 14.15 5.87 -15.22
C VAL A 200 13.96 4.56 -15.99
N ALA A 201 13.03 3.70 -15.55
CA ALA A 201 12.76 2.43 -16.21
C ALA A 201 12.25 2.63 -17.64
N SER A 202 11.37 3.61 -17.87
CA SER A 202 10.81 3.90 -19.21
C SER A 202 11.85 4.42 -20.21
N TYR A 203 12.96 5.01 -19.73
CA TYR A 203 14.11 5.41 -20.54
C TYR A 203 15.13 4.28 -20.74
N GLY A 204 14.86 3.08 -20.21
CA GLY A 204 15.80 1.97 -20.24
C GLY A 204 16.99 2.15 -19.29
N GLY A 205 16.87 3.02 -18.27
CA GLY A 205 17.89 3.23 -17.25
C GLY A 205 17.97 2.14 -16.18
N GLY A 206 17.09 1.13 -16.26
CA GLY A 206 17.05 -0.01 -15.33
C GLY A 206 16.39 0.32 -14.00
N THR A 207 16.79 -0.40 -12.96
CA THR A 207 16.40 -0.15 -11.57
C THR A 207 17.43 0.75 -10.88
N PHE A 208 17.12 1.24 -9.67
CA PHE A 208 18.11 1.98 -8.86
C PHE A 208 19.21 1.07 -8.30
N VAL A 209 18.79 -0.11 -7.86
CA VAL A 209 19.61 -1.20 -7.34
C VAL A 209 19.15 -2.48 -8.05
N ASP A 210 20.08 -3.29 -8.55
CA ASP A 210 19.75 -4.56 -9.21
C ASP A 210 19.50 -5.71 -8.20
N ALA A 211 19.17 -6.89 -8.72
CA ALA A 211 18.85 -8.06 -7.91
C ALA A 211 20.07 -8.57 -7.10
N GLU A 212 21.28 -8.26 -7.56
CA GLU A 212 22.56 -8.56 -6.91
C GLU A 212 22.97 -7.50 -5.88
N GLY A 213 22.15 -6.46 -5.68
CA GLY A 213 22.39 -5.39 -4.72
C GLY A 213 23.38 -4.32 -5.21
N GLN A 214 23.71 -4.28 -6.49
CA GLN A 214 24.58 -3.26 -7.07
C GLN A 214 23.80 -1.99 -7.39
N VAL A 215 24.40 -0.83 -7.13
CA VAL A 215 23.82 0.47 -7.48
C VAL A 215 24.04 0.74 -8.97
N THR A 216 22.95 0.83 -9.73
CA THR A 216 22.97 0.87 -11.21
C THR A 216 22.45 2.19 -11.80
N VAL A 217 21.85 3.05 -10.98
CA VAL A 217 21.21 4.31 -11.42
C VAL A 217 22.13 5.30 -12.13
N ASN A 218 23.45 5.27 -11.88
CA ASN A 218 24.35 6.26 -12.45
C ASN A 218 24.68 5.92 -13.92
N ASN A 219 23.73 6.21 -14.82
CA ASN A 219 23.85 5.97 -16.24
C ASN A 219 23.18 7.11 -17.07
N PRO A 220 23.52 7.26 -18.36
CA PRO A 220 23.01 8.35 -19.19
C PRO A 220 21.48 8.38 -19.32
N GLN A 221 20.83 7.21 -19.36
CA GLN A 221 19.38 7.09 -19.51
C GLN A 221 18.65 7.60 -18.27
N ALA A 222 19.14 7.26 -17.07
CA ALA A 222 18.60 7.78 -15.83
C ALA A 222 18.79 9.30 -15.71
N VAL A 223 19.95 9.82 -16.14
CA VAL A 223 20.19 11.27 -16.19
C VAL A 223 19.20 11.96 -17.12
N GLU A 224 18.96 11.40 -18.30
CA GLU A 224 18.00 11.95 -19.28
C GLU A 224 16.57 11.98 -18.73
N ALA A 225 16.12 10.85 -18.14
CA ALA A 225 14.79 10.74 -17.55
C ALA A 225 14.55 11.77 -16.44
N LEU A 226 15.49 11.85 -15.49
CA LEU A 226 15.37 12.76 -14.34
C LEU A 226 15.54 14.23 -14.75
N ALA A 227 16.36 14.52 -15.77
CA ALA A 227 16.49 15.87 -16.31
C ALA A 227 15.19 16.33 -16.99
N LEU A 228 14.54 15.46 -17.76
CA LEU A 228 13.23 15.78 -18.35
C LEU A 228 12.19 16.01 -17.25
N ALA A 229 12.11 15.13 -16.26
CA ALA A 229 11.16 15.29 -15.15
C ALA A 229 11.37 16.59 -14.37
N ALA A 230 12.63 16.96 -14.10
CA ALA A 230 12.98 18.22 -13.45
C ALA A 230 12.56 19.44 -14.27
N SER A 231 12.59 19.34 -15.61
CA SER A 231 12.22 20.44 -16.51
C SER A 231 10.73 20.80 -16.47
N TRP A 232 9.86 19.89 -16.00
CA TRP A 232 8.42 20.14 -15.93
C TRP A 232 8.03 21.15 -14.86
N VAL A 233 8.82 21.27 -13.78
CA VAL A 233 8.50 22.13 -12.65
C VAL A 233 8.71 23.60 -13.01
N GLY A 234 7.65 24.40 -12.84
CA GLY A 234 7.62 25.80 -13.27
C GLY A 234 7.24 25.97 -14.74
N ASP A 235 6.98 24.86 -15.44
CA ASP A 235 6.64 24.83 -16.85
C ASP A 235 5.25 24.22 -17.10
N ILE A 236 5.17 22.92 -17.43
CA ILE A 236 3.90 22.20 -17.55
C ILE A 236 3.32 21.80 -16.17
N SER A 237 4.15 21.82 -15.13
CA SER A 237 3.77 21.53 -13.75
C SER A 237 3.94 22.76 -12.85
N PRO A 238 3.04 22.98 -11.87
CA PRO A 238 3.16 24.09 -10.93
C PRO A 238 4.41 23.96 -10.06
N GLU A 239 4.97 25.09 -9.61
CA GLU A 239 6.04 25.09 -8.58
C GLU A 239 5.62 24.33 -7.30
N GLY A 240 4.32 24.38 -6.98
CA GLY A 240 3.72 23.69 -5.84
C GLY A 240 3.80 22.17 -5.91
N VAL A 241 4.05 21.57 -7.08
CA VAL A 241 4.13 20.10 -7.27
C VAL A 241 5.19 19.46 -6.36
N ARG A 242 6.24 20.20 -6.00
CA ARG A 242 7.28 19.77 -5.04
C ARG A 242 6.74 19.51 -3.62
N ASN A 243 5.48 19.82 -3.35
CA ASN A 243 4.81 19.56 -2.09
C ASN A 243 3.64 18.56 -2.23
N TYR A 244 3.37 18.07 -3.44
CA TYR A 244 2.23 17.20 -3.72
C TYR A 244 2.56 15.75 -3.38
N MET A 245 1.62 15.10 -2.70
CA MET A 245 1.46 13.66 -2.59
C MET A 245 0.26 13.25 -3.47
N GLU A 246 -0.34 12.08 -3.24
CA GLU A 246 -1.40 11.49 -4.06
C GLU A 246 -2.62 12.42 -4.17
N GLU A 247 -3.16 12.87 -3.03
CA GLU A 247 -4.41 13.64 -3.03
C GLU A 247 -4.25 15.03 -3.67
N GLN A 248 -3.10 15.68 -3.51
CA GLN A 248 -2.86 16.97 -4.17
C GLN A 248 -2.64 16.83 -5.68
N ALA A 249 -2.19 15.66 -6.15
CA ALA A 249 -1.96 15.38 -7.56
C ALA A 249 -3.20 14.79 -8.29
N ARG A 250 -4.31 14.54 -7.58
CA ARG A 250 -5.50 13.87 -8.11
C ARG A 250 -6.27 14.68 -9.18
N GLY A 251 -6.02 15.99 -9.30
CA GLY A 251 -6.61 16.89 -10.30
C GLY A 251 -7.94 17.50 -9.90
#